data_AF-A0A542S9P1-F1
#
_entry.id   AF-A0A542S9P1-F1
#
_cell.length_a   1.000
_cell.length_b   1.000
_cell.length_c   1.000
_cell.angle_alpha   90.00
_cell.angle_beta   90.00
_cell.angle_gamma   90.00
#
_symmetry.space_group_name_H-M   'P 1'
#
loop_
_entity.id
_entity.type
_entity.pdbx_description
1 polymer ?
#
loop_
_entity_poly.entity_id
_entity_poly.type
_entity_poly.pdbx_seq_one_letter_code
_entity_poly.pdbx_strand_id
1 'polypeptide(L)' 'MPMMNSEARKRAAARELLADPRAEARRLADEWDREADHEDARGNGFAAVILHAHARDLRAALEDPAQPLSA' A
#
# COMPACT_ATOMS: atom_id res chain seq x y z
N MET A 1 43.33 2.20 5.39
CA MET A 1 42.44 1.61 4.36
C MET A 1 41.01 1.54 4.90
N PRO A 2 40.13 2.52 4.66
CA PRO A 2 38.75 2.49 5.14
C PRO A 2 37.82 1.98 4.03
N MET A 3 37.75 0.66 3.81
CA MET A 3 36.86 0.06 2.79
C MET A 3 35.54 -0.50 3.36
N MET A 4 35.20 -0.23 4.62
CA MET A 4 34.02 -0.86 5.27
C MET A 4 32.69 -0.09 5.17
N ASN A 5 32.65 1.11 4.57
CA ASN A 5 31.44 1.94 4.56
C ASN A 5 30.52 1.77 3.34
N SER A 6 31.00 1.17 2.23
CA SER A 6 30.20 1.05 1.00
C SER A 6 29.16 -0.08 1.08
N GLU A 7 29.46 -1.16 1.80
CA GLU A 7 28.55 -2.28 2.01
C GLU A 7 27.39 -1.93 2.96
N ALA A 8 27.67 -1.23 4.05
CA ALA A 8 26.65 -0.79 5.01
C ALA A 8 25.66 0.21 4.37
N ARG A 9 26.17 1.13 3.54
CA ARG A 9 25.35 2.12 2.83
C ARG A 9 24.48 1.47 1.74
N LYS A 10 24.98 0.44 1.03
CA LYS A 10 24.18 -0.36 0.09
C LYS A 10 23.06 -1.13 0.78
N ARG A 11 23.31 -1.73 1.94
CA ARG A 11 22.28 -2.44 2.71
C ARG A 11 21.24 -1.50 3.31
N ALA A 12 21.64 -0.31 3.74
CA ALA A 12 20.72 0.74 4.20
C ALA A 12 19.82 1.23 3.05
N ALA A 13 20.40 1.54 1.89
CA ALA A 13 19.63 1.94 0.70
C ALA A 13 18.72 0.81 0.20
N ALA A 14 19.15 -0.46 0.26
CA ALA A 14 18.31 -1.59 -0.09
C ALA A 14 17.14 -1.79 0.89
N ARG A 15 17.31 -1.44 2.17
CA ARG A 15 16.23 -1.43 3.17
C ARG A 15 15.27 -0.26 2.99
N GLU A 16 15.75 0.92 2.56
CA GLU A 16 14.89 2.04 2.20
C GLU A 16 14.12 1.82 0.89
N LEU A 17 14.69 1.06 -0.06
CA LEU A 17 14.01 0.65 -1.30
C LEU A 17 12.97 -0.46 -1.11
N LEU A 18 13.07 -1.23 -0.02
CA LEU A 18 12.03 -2.16 0.41
C LEU A 18 11.05 -1.41 1.32
N ALA A 19 10.35 -0.43 0.75
CA ALA A 19 9.16 0.11 1.41
C ALA A 19 8.27 -1.08 1.82
N ASP A 20 7.83 -1.11 3.08
CA ASP A 20 7.02 -2.21 3.60
C ASP A 20 5.78 -2.37 2.70
N PRO A 21 5.65 -3.47 1.93
CA PRO A 21 4.56 -3.64 0.96
C PRO A 21 3.19 -3.58 1.64
N ARG A 22 3.11 -3.95 2.93
CA ARG A 22 1.88 -3.81 3.71
C ARG A 22 1.57 -2.35 4.04
N ALA A 23 2.58 -1.55 4.32
CA ALA A 23 2.40 -0.12 4.56
C ALA A 23 1.99 0.61 3.27
N GLU A 24 2.54 0.24 2.12
CA GLU A 24 2.12 0.76 0.82
C GLU A 24 0.69 0.33 0.47
N ALA A 25 0.35 -0.95 0.65
CA ALA A 25 -1.00 -1.44 0.43
C ALA A 25 -2.05 -0.77 1.34
N ARG A 26 -1.69 -0.47 2.61
CA ARG A 26 -2.56 0.33 3.50
C ARG A 26 -2.80 1.74 2.94
N ARG A 27 -1.74 2.41 2.47
CA ARG A 27 -1.86 3.75 1.85
C ARG A 27 -2.75 3.72 0.62
N LEU A 28 -2.63 2.69 -0.21
CA LEU A 28 -3.45 2.51 -1.40
C LEU A 28 -4.94 2.34 -1.05
N ALA A 29 -5.25 1.53 -0.03
CA ALA A 29 -6.64 1.39 0.44
C ALA A 29 -7.23 2.73 0.91
N ASP A 30 -6.43 3.54 1.62
CA ASP A 30 -6.87 4.87 2.08
C ASP A 30 -7.03 5.89 0.96
N GLU A 31 -6.29 5.73 -0.13
CA GLU A 31 -6.42 6.56 -1.34
C GLU A 31 -7.69 6.18 -2.13
N TRP A 32 -7.98 4.90 -2.26
CA TRP A 32 -9.22 4.45 -2.89
C TRP A 32 -10.48 4.89 -2.14
N ASP A 33 -10.47 4.89 -0.81
CA ASP A 33 -11.59 5.45 -0.05
C ASP A 33 -11.77 6.95 -0.30
N ARG A 34 -10.68 7.72 -0.35
CA ARG A 34 -10.76 9.16 -0.65
C ARG A 34 -11.29 9.43 -2.04
N GLU A 35 -10.89 8.62 -3.03
CA GLU A 35 -11.43 8.73 -4.39
C GLU A 35 -12.89 8.29 -4.45
N ALA A 36 -13.29 7.30 -3.66
CA ALA A 36 -14.69 6.88 -3.57
C ALA A 36 -15.57 8.02 -3.04
N ASP A 37 -15.15 8.69 -1.97
CA ASP A 37 -15.84 9.87 -1.43
C ASP A 37 -15.95 11.00 -2.48
N HIS A 38 -14.89 11.20 -3.26
CA HIS A 38 -14.85 12.18 -4.33
C HIS A 38 -15.83 11.84 -5.47
N GLU A 39 -15.88 10.58 -5.89
CA GLU A 39 -16.81 10.12 -6.92
C GLU A 39 -18.27 10.16 -6.45
N ASP A 40 -18.54 9.84 -5.18
CA ASP A 40 -19.88 9.97 -4.59
C ASP A 40 -20.34 11.43 -4.59
N ALA A 41 -19.47 12.36 -4.17
CA ALA A 41 -19.73 13.80 -4.19
C ALA A 41 -20.01 14.35 -5.60
N ARG A 42 -19.47 13.71 -6.64
CA ARG A 42 -19.70 14.06 -8.05
C ARG A 42 -20.96 13.41 -8.64
N GLY A 43 -21.69 12.62 -7.84
CA GLY A 43 -22.89 11.91 -8.24
C GLY A 43 -22.62 10.56 -8.92
N ASN A 44 -21.38 10.05 -8.87
CA ASN A 44 -20.99 8.76 -9.41
C ASN A 44 -20.95 7.68 -8.31
N GLY A 45 -22.10 7.45 -7.68
CA GLY A 45 -22.22 6.48 -6.58
C GLY A 45 -21.86 5.03 -6.98
N PHE A 46 -21.98 4.68 -8.28
CA PHE A 46 -21.54 3.36 -8.75
C PHE A 46 -20.03 3.17 -8.62
N ALA A 47 -19.24 4.15 -9.07
CA ALA A 47 -17.78 4.10 -8.92
C ALA A 47 -17.36 4.14 -7.45
N ALA A 48 -18.02 4.98 -6.64
CA ALA A 48 -17.77 5.08 -5.21
C ALA A 48 -17.96 3.72 -4.49
N VAL A 49 -19.04 3.00 -4.77
CA VAL A 49 -19.31 1.68 -4.19
C VAL A 49 -18.21 0.67 -4.55
N ILE A 50 -17.75 0.66 -5.80
CA ILE A 50 -16.69 -0.24 -6.25
C ILE A 50 -15.36 0.09 -5.56
N LEU A 51 -15.00 1.37 -5.48
CA LEU A 51 -13.76 1.82 -4.84
C LEU A 51 -13.74 1.50 -3.35
N HIS A 52 -14.84 1.76 -2.61
CA HIS A 52 -14.96 1.36 -1.21
C HIS A 52 -14.91 -0.17 -1.01
N ALA A 53 -15.47 -0.95 -1.93
CA ALA A 53 -15.39 -2.41 -1.88
C ALA A 53 -13.94 -2.88 -2.01
N HIS A 54 -13.20 -2.37 -3.01
CA HIS A 54 -11.79 -2.69 -3.19
C HIS A 54 -10.90 -2.24 -2.03
N ALA A 55 -11.15 -1.06 -1.47
CA ALA A 55 -10.45 -0.58 -0.28
C ALA A 55 -10.67 -1.52 0.93
N ARG A 56 -11.91 -2.00 1.12
CA ARG A 56 -12.24 -2.96 2.17
C ARG A 56 -11.57 -4.31 1.95
N ASP A 57 -11.63 -4.84 0.74
CA ASP A 57 -11.04 -6.14 0.39
C ASP A 57 -9.52 -6.12 0.58
N LEU A 58 -8.86 -5.02 0.19
CA LEU A 58 -7.43 -4.83 0.39
C LEU A 58 -7.07 -4.78 1.87
N ARG A 59 -7.83 -4.07 2.71
CA ARG A 59 -7.61 -4.06 4.17
C ARG A 59 -7.81 -5.43 4.79
N ALA A 60 -8.87 -6.15 4.39
CA ALA A 60 -9.13 -7.51 4.87
C ALA A 60 -7.98 -8.47 4.50
N ALA A 61 -7.44 -8.36 3.29
CA ALA A 61 -6.28 -9.15 2.85
C ALA A 61 -5.00 -8.83 3.65
N LEU A 62 -4.87 -7.60 4.17
CA LEU A 62 -3.73 -7.17 4.99
C LEU A 62 -3.87 -7.54 6.47
N GLU A 63 -5.09 -7.77 6.95
CA GLU A 63 -5.39 -8.21 8.31
C GLU A 63 -5.15 -9.70 8.53
N ASP A 64 -5.22 -10.52 7.48
CA ASP A 64 -4.91 -11.96 7.55
C ASP A 64 -3.40 -12.22 7.42
N PRO A 65 -2.69 -12.60 8.50
CA PRO A 65 -1.26 -12.86 8.45
C PRO A 65 -0.91 -14.15 7.68
N ALA A 66 -1.89 -15.00 7.36
CA ALA A 66 -1.68 -16.30 6.70
C ALA A 66 -1.65 -16.22 5.17
N GLN A 67 -2.07 -15.11 4.56
CA GLN A 67 -2.06 -14.98 3.11
C GLN A 67 -0.75 -14.33 2.63
N PRO A 68 0.07 -15.04 1.83
CA PRO A 68 1.18 -14.40 1.16
C PRO A 68 0.61 -13.38 0.18
N LEU A 69 1.07 -12.12 0.30
CA LEU A 69 0.92 -11.13 -0.75
C LEU A 69 1.76 -11.62 -1.94
N SER A 70 1.14 -12.43 -2.81
CA SER A 70 1.79 -12.89 -4.03
C SER A 70 2.13 -11.69 -4.90
N ALA A 71 3.44 -11.53 -5.15
CA ALA A 71 4.05 -10.53 -6.03
C ALA A 71 3.89 -10.89 -7.51
#